data_AF-A0A9E0AXK6-F1
#
_entry.id   AF-A0A9E0AXK6-F1
#
_cell.length_a   1.000
_cell.length_b   1.000
_cell.length_c   1.000
_cell.angle_alpha   90.00
_cell.angle_beta   90.00
_cell.angle_gamma   90.00
#
_symmetry.space_group_name_H-M   'P 1'
#
loop_
_entity.id
_entity.type
_entity.pdbx_description
1 polymer ?
#
loop_
_entity_poly.entity_id
_entity_poly.type
_entity_poly.pdbx_seq_one_letter_code
_entity_poly.pdbx_strand_id
1 'polypeptide(L)'
;MTDCNFKKIKNIYRGKKITLYFLCTVITIHFFTACSKKEDAPAIVPKDTSLSFTVNGLSNGTTSYKGLNLRPVIVLNFTEPVNISTTTDNIKLSVPFSTIIPISIIAGNSNKQLTITPQADLAAFTTYTLGIGSGIQSSGGGRLTNPASISLLTGINYTDKFPRITDEELLTKIQQQTFKFFWDFGHPISGLARERNTSGETVTSGGSGFGIMAIPVGISRNFITRAEGLTRMQKIVGFLKNTAVKVKGAFPHWLNGTTGAIIPFSANDNGADLVETSYLMMGLLTARQYFNGADPAEVTLRSDINTLYNNVEWDWFRNGGQNVLYWHWSPDKGWAINLPIRGWNESLITYVMAASSTTHGIPASVYTNGWKTGSNFNNGNSYYGIQLPLGPALGGPLFFEHYTFMGINPNGLVEGGINYLTQAKNHTLINYNYCKANPKAWYGYGDSCWGLTASDIEGGYTASSPNNDRGFIAPTAALSSFPFTPTESMQALKFFYYIIGDKIFKEYGFVDAFSLSNPWFASSFLAIDQGPVISMIENYRTGLVWNLFTSCPEVKAGMPSLGFTAPYL
;
A
#
# COMPACT_ATOMS: atom_id res chain seq x y z
N MET A 1 -47.64 -18.62 -26.08
CA MET A 1 -48.06 -18.14 -27.41
C MET A 1 -47.02 -18.62 -28.42
N THR A 2 -47.49 -19.35 -29.44
CA THR A 2 -46.80 -19.80 -30.69
C THR A 2 -45.48 -20.55 -30.49
N ASP A 3 -45.38 -21.89 -30.52
CA ASP A 3 -46.05 -22.95 -31.31
C ASP A 3 -45.74 -22.86 -32.81
N CYS A 4 -44.84 -23.71 -33.32
CA CYS A 4 -44.96 -24.29 -34.66
C CYS A 4 -44.12 -25.57 -34.80
N ASN A 5 -44.71 -26.54 -35.48
CA ASN A 5 -44.46 -27.98 -35.48
C ASN A 5 -44.09 -28.45 -36.91
N PHE A 6 -43.83 -29.76 -37.05
CA PHE A 6 -43.82 -30.57 -38.31
C PHE A 6 -42.54 -30.61 -39.16
N LYS A 7 -42.08 -31.72 -39.77
CA LYS A 7 -42.61 -33.11 -39.94
C LYS A 7 -41.46 -34.05 -40.38
N LYS A 8 -41.54 -35.33 -39.97
CA LYS A 8 -40.79 -36.50 -40.48
C LYS A 8 -41.41 -37.07 -41.77
N ILE A 9 -40.59 -37.61 -42.69
CA ILE A 9 -40.84 -38.76 -43.61
C ILE A 9 -39.43 -39.31 -43.96
N LYS A 10 -38.91 -40.51 -43.67
CA LYS A 10 -39.29 -41.95 -43.76
C LYS A 10 -39.37 -42.54 -45.19
N ASN A 11 -38.25 -43.16 -45.59
CA ASN A 11 -38.11 -44.58 -46.00
C ASN A 11 -38.35 -45.08 -47.47
N ILE A 12 -37.37 -45.92 -47.89
CA ILE A 12 -37.45 -47.19 -48.68
C ILE A 12 -37.33 -47.13 -50.22
N TYR A 13 -36.33 -47.86 -50.76
CA TYR A 13 -36.36 -48.94 -51.78
C TYR A 13 -34.89 -49.19 -52.24
N ARG A 14 -34.12 -50.22 -51.85
CA ARG A 14 -34.15 -51.68 -52.08
C ARG A 14 -34.20 -52.10 -53.57
N GLY A 15 -33.14 -52.76 -54.07
CA GLY A 15 -33.29 -53.90 -55.00
C GLY A 15 -32.35 -54.05 -56.21
N LYS A 16 -31.26 -54.83 -56.02
CA LYS A 16 -30.72 -55.94 -56.86
C LYS A 16 -30.36 -55.79 -58.36
N LYS A 17 -29.04 -55.98 -58.60
CA LYS A 17 -28.32 -56.88 -59.54
C LYS A 17 -29.11 -57.61 -60.64
N ILE A 18 -28.61 -57.53 -61.89
CA ILE A 18 -28.52 -58.66 -62.85
C ILE A 18 -27.21 -58.55 -63.66
N THR A 19 -26.53 -59.69 -63.79
CA THR A 19 -25.30 -59.99 -64.56
C THR A 19 -25.69 -60.65 -65.89
N LEU A 20 -25.03 -60.34 -67.02
CA LEU A 20 -24.81 -61.34 -68.07
C LEU A 20 -23.62 -60.99 -69.01
N TYR A 21 -22.86 -62.04 -69.32
CA TYR A 21 -21.59 -62.15 -70.07
C TYR A 21 -21.75 -62.08 -71.60
N PHE A 22 -20.68 -61.67 -72.32
CA PHE A 22 -20.22 -62.19 -73.63
C PHE A 22 -18.82 -61.56 -73.93
N LEU A 23 -17.68 -62.24 -73.73
CA LEU A 23 -16.92 -63.24 -74.52
C LEU A 23 -16.11 -62.69 -75.74
N CYS A 24 -14.79 -62.92 -75.67
CA CYS A 24 -13.73 -62.97 -76.73
C CYS A 24 -13.40 -61.67 -77.51
N THR A 25 -12.14 -61.27 -77.72
CA THR A 25 -11.09 -62.01 -78.43
C THR A 25 -9.69 -61.40 -78.20
N VAL A 26 -8.68 -62.27 -78.30
CA VAL A 26 -7.22 -62.13 -78.10
C VAL A 26 -6.53 -61.22 -79.13
N ILE A 27 -5.62 -60.32 -78.72
CA ILE A 27 -4.35 -60.02 -79.42
C ILE A 27 -3.25 -59.65 -78.39
N THR A 28 -2.23 -60.51 -78.31
CA THR A 28 -0.94 -60.31 -77.63
C THR A 28 0.02 -59.51 -78.51
N ILE A 29 0.50 -58.36 -78.03
CA ILE A 29 1.73 -57.70 -78.53
C ILE A 29 2.61 -57.41 -77.32
N HIS A 30 3.75 -58.11 -77.22
CA HIS A 30 4.81 -57.85 -76.25
C HIS A 30 5.63 -56.63 -76.71
N PHE A 31 5.53 -55.53 -75.97
CA PHE A 31 6.57 -54.50 -75.94
C PHE A 31 7.31 -54.63 -74.60
N PHE A 32 8.58 -55.00 -74.66
CA PHE A 32 9.49 -54.92 -73.53
C PHE A 32 9.78 -53.43 -73.24
N THR A 33 9.06 -52.87 -72.27
CA THR A 33 9.48 -51.64 -71.57
C THR A 33 9.98 -52.04 -70.19
N ALA A 34 11.27 -51.83 -69.95
CA ALA A 34 11.89 -51.96 -68.65
C ALA A 34 11.34 -50.88 -67.70
N CYS A 35 10.30 -51.21 -66.94
CA CYS A 35 9.91 -50.42 -65.78
C CYS A 35 10.82 -50.80 -64.61
N SER A 36 11.75 -49.91 -64.25
CA SER A 36 12.32 -49.93 -62.92
C SER A 36 11.17 -49.82 -61.92
N LYS A 37 11.04 -50.80 -61.02
CA LYS A 37 10.25 -50.63 -59.81
C LYS A 37 10.88 -49.45 -59.06
N LYS A 38 10.24 -48.29 -59.09
CA LYS A 38 10.37 -47.34 -58.00
C LYS A 38 9.84 -48.08 -56.78
N GLU A 39 10.72 -48.43 -55.85
CA GLU A 39 10.29 -48.64 -54.48
C GLU A 39 9.60 -47.35 -54.05
N ASP A 40 8.29 -47.40 -53.83
CA ASP A 40 7.61 -46.35 -53.11
C ASP A 40 8.31 -46.23 -51.76
N ALA A 41 8.96 -45.08 -51.52
CA ALA A 41 9.52 -44.77 -50.22
C ALA A 41 8.44 -45.01 -49.16
N PRO A 42 8.76 -45.68 -48.02
CA PRO A 42 7.76 -45.97 -47.00
C PRO A 42 7.03 -44.68 -46.62
N ALA A 43 5.70 -44.70 -46.65
CA ALA A 43 4.87 -43.57 -46.28
C ALA A 43 5.33 -43.05 -44.91
N ILE A 44 5.84 -41.81 -44.87
CA ILE A 44 6.26 -41.16 -43.63
C ILE A 44 5.00 -41.00 -42.79
N VAL A 45 4.81 -41.84 -41.78
CA VAL A 45 3.72 -41.66 -40.81
C VAL A 45 4.03 -40.38 -40.05
N PRO A 46 3.14 -39.36 -40.11
CA PRO A 46 3.37 -38.11 -39.40
C PRO A 46 3.46 -38.39 -37.89
N LYS A 47 4.62 -38.08 -37.31
CA LYS A 47 4.82 -38.22 -35.86
C LYS A 47 4.35 -36.95 -35.17
N ASP A 48 3.37 -37.11 -34.29
CA ASP A 48 2.90 -36.05 -33.40
C ASP A 48 4.04 -35.58 -32.47
N THR A 49 4.01 -34.31 -32.11
CA THR A 49 5.00 -33.71 -31.20
C THR A 49 4.30 -33.18 -29.96
N SER A 50 5.04 -33.09 -28.86
CA SER A 50 4.59 -32.45 -27.62
C SER A 50 5.64 -31.45 -27.17
N LEU A 51 5.19 -30.38 -26.51
CA LEU A 51 6.08 -29.37 -25.97
C LEU A 51 6.26 -29.49 -24.45
N SER A 52 7.44 -29.11 -23.99
CA SER A 52 7.72 -28.64 -22.63
C SER A 52 8.39 -27.28 -22.74
N PHE A 53 8.40 -26.50 -21.66
CA PHE A 53 9.00 -25.17 -21.71
C PHE A 53 9.63 -24.75 -20.38
N THR A 54 10.53 -23.78 -20.49
CA THR A 54 11.07 -23.02 -19.36
C THR A 54 10.95 -21.53 -19.64
N VAL A 55 10.81 -20.74 -18.59
CA VAL A 55 10.87 -19.28 -18.65
C VAL A 55 12.05 -18.83 -17.79
N ASN A 56 13.00 -18.11 -18.38
CA ASN A 56 14.29 -17.77 -17.77
C ASN A 56 15.01 -18.99 -17.15
N GLY A 57 14.91 -20.15 -17.83
CA GLY A 57 15.53 -21.40 -17.38
C GLY A 57 14.78 -22.13 -16.26
N LEU A 58 13.66 -21.59 -15.76
CA LEU A 58 12.86 -22.20 -14.71
C LEU A 58 11.64 -22.93 -15.29
N SER A 59 11.34 -24.12 -14.74
CA SER A 59 10.06 -24.81 -14.91
C SER A 59 9.40 -24.90 -13.54
N ASN A 60 8.19 -24.33 -13.39
CA ASN A 60 7.47 -24.30 -12.11
C ASN A 60 6.25 -25.21 -12.08
N GLY A 61 6.06 -26.07 -13.09
CA GLY A 61 4.90 -26.95 -13.21
C GLY A 61 3.57 -26.23 -13.52
N THR A 62 3.60 -24.93 -13.80
CA THR A 62 2.43 -24.12 -14.16
C THR A 62 2.64 -23.37 -15.47
N THR A 63 1.59 -22.69 -15.94
CA THR A 63 1.64 -21.77 -17.09
C THR A 63 1.70 -20.31 -16.67
N SER A 64 1.93 -19.98 -15.40
CA SER A 64 2.00 -18.61 -14.91
C SER A 64 3.36 -18.31 -14.27
N TYR A 65 3.97 -17.23 -14.72
CA TYR A 65 5.29 -16.76 -14.25
C TYR A 65 5.17 -15.29 -13.88
N LYS A 66 5.67 -14.93 -12.69
CA LYS A 66 5.58 -13.58 -12.14
C LYS A 66 6.95 -13.02 -11.80
N GLY A 67 7.06 -11.69 -11.75
CA GLY A 67 8.30 -11.01 -11.37
C GLY A 67 9.41 -11.18 -12.41
N LEU A 68 9.05 -11.37 -13.68
CA LEU A 68 10.01 -11.59 -14.75
C LEU A 68 10.83 -10.33 -15.05
N ASN A 69 12.07 -10.49 -15.52
CA ASN A 69 12.78 -9.37 -16.15
C ASN A 69 11.99 -8.84 -17.38
N LEU A 70 12.37 -7.68 -17.89
CA LEU A 70 11.63 -7.04 -18.99
C LEU A 70 11.82 -7.73 -20.34
N ARG A 71 12.77 -8.67 -20.45
CA ARG A 71 13.06 -9.38 -21.70
C ARG A 71 13.19 -10.89 -21.43
N PRO A 72 12.09 -11.54 -20.99
CA PRO A 72 12.14 -12.93 -20.59
C PRO A 72 12.55 -13.82 -21.76
N VAL A 73 13.34 -14.85 -21.46
CA VAL A 73 13.74 -15.87 -22.43
C VAL A 73 12.88 -17.10 -22.20
N ILE A 74 12.10 -17.47 -23.21
CA ILE A 74 11.24 -18.65 -23.17
C ILE A 74 11.85 -19.71 -24.07
N VAL A 75 12.15 -20.89 -23.52
CA VAL A 75 12.69 -22.01 -24.29
C VAL A 75 11.61 -23.07 -24.39
N LEU A 76 11.16 -23.35 -25.61
CA LEU A 76 10.26 -24.45 -25.93
C LEU A 76 11.08 -25.65 -26.40
N ASN A 77 10.83 -26.83 -25.83
CA ASN A 77 11.44 -28.08 -26.23
C ASN A 77 10.36 -29.03 -26.75
N PHE A 78 10.58 -29.56 -27.95
CA PHE A 78 9.67 -30.46 -28.65
C PHE A 78 10.26 -31.87 -28.71
N THR A 79 9.39 -32.88 -28.63
CA THR A 79 9.81 -34.29 -28.74
C THR A 79 10.28 -34.66 -30.14
N GLU A 80 9.67 -34.04 -31.17
CA GLU A 80 10.05 -34.17 -32.59
C GLU A 80 10.42 -32.81 -33.20
N PRO A 81 11.29 -32.77 -34.24
CA PRO A 81 11.64 -31.51 -34.92
C PRO A 81 10.38 -30.82 -35.46
N VAL A 82 10.28 -29.49 -35.36
CA VAL A 82 9.10 -28.74 -35.82
C VAL A 82 9.31 -28.06 -37.17
N ASN A 83 8.21 -27.82 -37.89
CA ASN A 83 8.19 -26.97 -39.07
C ASN A 83 8.20 -25.49 -38.65
N ILE A 84 9.28 -24.78 -38.97
CA ILE A 84 9.51 -23.39 -38.54
C ILE A 84 8.47 -22.41 -39.08
N SER A 85 7.94 -22.62 -40.30
CA SER A 85 6.89 -21.76 -40.86
C SER A 85 5.62 -21.87 -40.03
N THR A 86 5.13 -23.10 -39.82
CA THR A 86 3.92 -23.33 -39.00
C THR A 86 4.11 -22.86 -37.57
N THR A 87 5.35 -22.88 -37.07
CA THR A 87 5.64 -22.45 -35.71
C THR A 87 5.60 -20.93 -35.57
N THR A 88 6.22 -20.20 -36.48
CA THR A 88 6.23 -18.73 -36.48
C THR A 88 4.82 -18.15 -36.56
N ASP A 89 3.93 -18.78 -37.35
CA ASP A 89 2.54 -18.32 -37.50
C ASP A 89 1.66 -18.56 -36.26
N ASN A 90 2.03 -19.54 -35.43
CA ASN A 90 1.24 -20.03 -34.31
C ASN A 90 1.79 -19.67 -32.93
N ILE A 91 2.93 -18.97 -32.85
CA ILE A 91 3.48 -18.45 -31.60
C ILE A 91 3.29 -16.94 -31.57
N LYS A 92 2.52 -16.45 -30.60
CA LYS A 92 2.22 -15.02 -30.47
C LYS A 92 2.36 -14.57 -29.02
N LEU A 93 3.14 -13.52 -28.81
CA LEU A 93 3.17 -12.79 -27.55
C LEU A 93 2.21 -11.60 -27.66
N SER A 94 1.34 -11.40 -26.68
CA SER A 94 0.42 -10.26 -26.66
C SER A 94 0.11 -9.79 -25.25
N VAL A 95 -0.31 -8.54 -25.11
CA VAL A 95 -1.08 -8.12 -23.92
C VAL A 95 -2.54 -8.60 -24.06
N PRO A 96 -3.29 -8.77 -22.96
CA PRO A 96 -4.71 -9.11 -23.03
C PRO A 96 -5.49 -8.12 -23.92
N PHE A 97 -6.23 -8.66 -24.90
CA PHE A 97 -7.24 -7.95 -25.71
C PHE A 97 -6.78 -6.80 -26.62
N SER A 98 -5.50 -6.67 -27.01
CA SER A 98 -5.11 -5.56 -27.91
C SER A 98 -3.97 -5.83 -28.89
N THR A 99 -2.72 -6.01 -28.42
CA THR A 99 -1.53 -5.80 -29.26
C THR A 99 -0.59 -7.00 -29.27
N ILE A 100 -0.22 -7.46 -30.46
CA ILE A 100 0.86 -8.45 -30.66
C ILE A 100 2.21 -7.76 -30.44
N ILE A 101 3.04 -8.37 -29.61
CA ILE A 101 4.39 -7.92 -29.32
C ILE A 101 5.38 -8.62 -30.26
N PRO A 102 6.25 -7.90 -30.97
CA PRO A 102 7.28 -8.50 -31.80
C PRO A 102 8.22 -9.39 -30.97
N ILE A 103 8.42 -10.62 -31.45
CA ILE A 103 9.31 -11.61 -30.84
C ILE A 103 10.38 -12.05 -31.85
N SER A 104 11.52 -12.46 -31.32
CA SER A 104 12.55 -13.22 -32.04
C SER A 104 12.40 -14.68 -31.68
N ILE A 105 12.42 -15.56 -32.69
CA ILE A 105 12.40 -17.01 -32.51
C ILE A 105 13.68 -17.56 -33.14
N ILE A 106 14.51 -18.22 -32.32
CA ILE A 106 15.75 -18.84 -32.76
C ILE A 106 15.59 -20.35 -32.60
N ALA A 107 15.73 -21.08 -33.70
CA ALA A 107 15.69 -22.54 -33.70
C ALA A 107 17.06 -23.13 -33.33
N GLY A 108 17.03 -24.18 -32.51
CA GLY A 108 18.19 -24.94 -32.09
C GLY A 108 17.88 -26.44 -32.03
N ASN A 109 18.90 -27.24 -31.75
CA ASN A 109 18.80 -28.70 -31.59
C ASN A 109 18.03 -29.37 -32.76
N SER A 110 18.43 -29.08 -34.00
CA SER A 110 17.76 -29.56 -35.21
C SER A 110 16.25 -29.32 -35.20
N ASN A 111 15.83 -28.09 -34.88
CA ASN A 111 14.44 -27.65 -34.75
C ASN A 111 13.63 -28.38 -33.66
N LYS A 112 14.26 -29.07 -32.70
CA LYS A 112 13.58 -29.58 -31.50
C LYS A 112 13.51 -28.56 -30.37
N GLN A 113 14.21 -27.43 -30.49
CA GLN A 113 14.21 -26.39 -29.49
C GLN A 113 13.99 -25.03 -30.15
N LEU A 114 13.15 -24.19 -29.54
CA LEU A 114 12.95 -22.81 -29.95
C LEU A 114 13.19 -21.88 -28.75
N THR A 115 14.06 -20.91 -28.93
CA THR A 115 14.28 -19.82 -27.98
C THR A 115 13.53 -18.59 -28.45
N ILE A 116 12.64 -18.10 -27.59
CA ILE A 116 11.74 -16.98 -27.86
C ILE A 116 12.11 -15.84 -26.91
N THR A 117 12.31 -14.66 -27.49
CA THR A 117 12.64 -13.45 -26.74
C THR A 117 11.89 -12.25 -27.33
N PRO A 118 11.34 -11.32 -26.53
CA PRO A 118 10.84 -10.04 -27.04
C PRO A 118 11.93 -9.27 -27.80
N GLN A 119 11.56 -8.57 -28.87
CA GLN A 119 12.52 -7.76 -29.65
C GLN A 119 12.94 -6.47 -28.91
N ALA A 120 12.07 -5.96 -28.03
CA ALA A 120 12.32 -4.83 -27.15
C ALA A 120 11.91 -5.18 -25.71
N ASP A 121 12.35 -4.36 -24.74
CA ASP A 121 11.94 -4.51 -23.36
C ASP A 121 10.43 -4.35 -23.22
N LEU A 122 9.82 -5.29 -22.51
CA LEU A 122 8.42 -5.26 -22.14
C LEU A 122 8.18 -4.19 -21.05
N ALA A 123 6.95 -3.68 -20.99
CA ALA A 123 6.55 -2.78 -19.92
C ALA A 123 6.59 -3.51 -18.57
N ALA A 124 7.06 -2.85 -17.52
CA ALA A 124 7.07 -3.37 -16.15
C ALA A 124 5.65 -3.59 -15.61
N PHE A 125 5.50 -4.53 -14.67
CA PHE A 125 4.24 -4.83 -13.99
C PHE A 125 3.06 -5.09 -14.93
N THR A 126 3.32 -5.70 -16.08
CA THR A 126 2.34 -5.94 -17.14
C THR A 126 2.27 -7.44 -17.42
N THR A 127 1.05 -7.98 -17.47
CA THR A 127 0.82 -9.38 -17.84
C THR A 127 0.78 -9.50 -19.36
N TYR A 128 1.63 -10.36 -19.89
CA TYR A 128 1.62 -10.80 -21.28
C TYR A 128 1.19 -12.26 -21.38
N THR A 129 0.68 -12.64 -22.53
CA THR A 129 0.31 -14.01 -22.86
C THR A 129 1.14 -14.46 -24.06
N LEU A 130 1.92 -15.52 -23.88
CA LEU A 130 2.54 -16.26 -24.98
C LEU A 130 1.62 -17.41 -25.37
N GLY A 131 0.86 -17.23 -26.45
CA GLY A 131 0.02 -18.26 -27.04
C GLY A 131 0.83 -19.17 -27.96
N ILE A 132 0.69 -20.47 -27.77
CA ILE A 132 1.30 -21.53 -28.59
C ILE A 132 0.16 -22.36 -29.17
N GLY A 133 -0.17 -22.08 -30.43
CA GLY A 133 -1.35 -22.62 -31.11
C GLY A 133 -1.22 -24.07 -31.55
N SER A 134 -2.35 -24.73 -31.73
CA SER A 134 -2.43 -26.12 -32.22
C SER A 134 -2.06 -26.30 -33.69
N GLY A 135 -1.87 -25.21 -34.44
CA GLY A 135 -1.45 -25.23 -35.85
C GLY A 135 0.02 -25.56 -36.06
N ILE A 136 0.83 -25.68 -35.00
CA ILE A 136 2.23 -26.12 -35.07
C ILE A 136 2.29 -27.59 -35.51
N GLN A 137 3.16 -27.88 -36.48
CA GLN A 137 3.39 -29.24 -36.98
C GLN A 137 4.83 -29.68 -36.76
N SER A 138 5.04 -30.99 -36.58
CA SER A 138 6.37 -31.58 -36.71
C SER A 138 6.86 -31.47 -38.15
N SER A 139 8.18 -31.57 -38.39
CA SER A 139 8.73 -31.56 -39.76
C SER A 139 8.21 -32.72 -40.62
N GLY A 140 7.69 -33.80 -39.99
CA GLY A 140 7.00 -34.91 -40.65
C GLY A 140 5.49 -34.72 -40.83
N GLY A 141 4.94 -33.55 -40.49
CA GLY A 141 3.51 -33.21 -40.66
C GLY A 141 2.58 -33.67 -39.54
N GLY A 142 3.11 -34.18 -38.42
CA GLY A 142 2.30 -34.55 -37.25
C GLY A 142 1.88 -33.32 -36.46
N ARG A 143 0.82 -33.43 -35.64
CA ARG A 143 0.24 -32.29 -34.90
C ARG A 143 0.95 -32.05 -33.56
N LEU A 144 0.82 -30.82 -33.04
CA LEU A 144 1.08 -30.54 -31.63
C LEU A 144 -0.06 -31.07 -30.76
N THR A 145 0.28 -31.92 -29.79
CA THR A 145 -0.70 -32.59 -28.92
C THR A 145 -1.11 -31.79 -27.69
N ASN A 146 -0.29 -30.83 -27.28
CA ASN A 146 -0.49 -30.01 -26.08
C ASN A 146 -0.21 -28.52 -26.36
N PRO A 147 -1.08 -27.81 -27.11
CA PRO A 147 -0.98 -26.36 -27.21
C PRO A 147 -1.02 -25.71 -25.82
N ALA A 148 -0.39 -24.56 -25.67
CA ALA A 148 -0.22 -23.92 -24.38
C ALA A 148 -0.45 -22.41 -24.46
N SER A 149 -0.85 -21.84 -23.33
CA SER A 149 -0.97 -20.40 -23.15
C SER A 149 -0.24 -20.06 -21.87
N ILE A 150 0.86 -19.30 -21.99
CA ILE A 150 1.76 -19.00 -20.88
C ILE A 150 1.56 -17.54 -20.48
N SER A 151 1.17 -17.30 -19.23
CA SER A 151 1.05 -15.97 -18.64
C SER A 151 2.40 -15.52 -18.07
N LEU A 152 2.87 -14.38 -18.53
CA LEU A 152 4.17 -13.78 -18.23
C LEU A 152 3.95 -12.40 -17.61
N LEU A 153 4.01 -12.30 -16.28
CA LEU A 153 3.95 -11.03 -15.56
C LEU A 153 5.36 -10.48 -15.35
N THR A 154 5.65 -9.37 -16.02
CA THR A 154 6.91 -8.63 -15.85
C THR A 154 6.98 -7.96 -14.48
N GLY A 155 8.19 -7.84 -13.97
CA GLY A 155 8.53 -7.29 -12.68
C GLY A 155 9.07 -5.87 -12.75
N ILE A 156 9.93 -5.53 -11.78
CA ILE A 156 10.51 -4.20 -11.60
C ILE A 156 11.40 -3.82 -12.80
N ASN A 157 11.24 -2.58 -13.27
CA ASN A 157 12.23 -1.92 -14.11
C ASN A 157 13.15 -1.06 -13.24
N TYR A 158 14.41 -1.48 -13.08
CA TYR A 158 15.41 -0.83 -12.23
C TYR A 158 16.04 0.45 -12.83
N THR A 159 15.57 0.92 -13.98
CA THR A 159 15.99 2.25 -14.47
C THR A 159 15.39 3.36 -13.61
N ASP A 160 16.15 4.44 -13.41
CA ASP A 160 15.64 5.60 -12.70
C ASP A 160 14.47 6.25 -13.48
N LYS A 161 13.37 6.51 -12.78
CA LYS A 161 12.14 7.15 -13.31
C LYS A 161 12.20 8.67 -13.23
N PHE A 162 13.08 9.20 -12.38
CA PHE A 162 13.34 10.62 -12.21
C PHE A 162 14.85 10.87 -12.09
N PRO A 163 15.34 12.07 -12.43
CA PRO A 163 16.75 12.43 -12.24
C PRO A 163 17.16 12.31 -10.77
N ARG A 164 18.35 11.75 -10.51
CA ARG A 164 18.93 11.71 -9.17
C ARG A 164 19.26 13.12 -8.69
N ILE A 165 18.90 13.38 -7.45
CA ILE A 165 19.16 14.62 -6.70
C ILE A 165 19.79 14.23 -5.36
N THR A 166 20.32 15.19 -4.62
CA THR A 166 20.88 14.91 -3.29
C THR A 166 19.80 14.43 -2.33
N ASP A 167 20.20 13.72 -1.26
CA ASP A 167 19.27 13.21 -0.25
C ASP A 167 18.46 14.36 0.40
N GLU A 168 19.09 15.51 0.65
CA GLU A 168 18.40 16.70 1.20
C GLU A 168 17.39 17.32 0.24
N GLU A 169 17.72 17.40 -1.07
CA GLU A 169 16.78 17.85 -2.09
C GLU A 169 15.63 16.85 -2.25
N LEU A 170 15.90 15.55 -2.16
CA LEU A 170 14.88 14.51 -2.22
C LEU A 170 13.92 14.61 -1.05
N LEU A 171 14.42 14.69 0.20
CA LEU A 171 13.58 14.89 1.39
C LEU A 171 12.71 16.14 1.26
N THR A 172 13.30 17.25 0.80
CA THR A 172 12.56 18.51 0.55
C THR A 172 11.46 18.30 -0.50
N LYS A 173 11.74 17.60 -1.60
CA LYS A 173 10.77 17.31 -2.65
C LYS A 173 9.61 16.45 -2.15
N ILE A 174 9.89 15.43 -1.35
CA ILE A 174 8.85 14.59 -0.75
C ILE A 174 7.99 15.41 0.20
N GLN A 175 8.58 16.19 1.10
CA GLN A 175 7.83 17.05 2.01
C GLN A 175 6.98 18.06 1.25
N GLN A 176 7.53 18.74 0.24
CA GLN A 176 6.82 19.74 -0.55
C GLN A 176 5.64 19.15 -1.33
N GLN A 177 5.83 18.00 -1.98
CA GLN A 177 4.75 17.35 -2.73
C GLN A 177 3.65 16.82 -1.79
N THR A 178 4.05 16.23 -0.66
CA THR A 178 3.11 15.67 0.32
C THR A 178 2.32 16.78 1.03
N PHE A 179 2.95 17.93 1.28
CA PHE A 179 2.30 19.11 1.87
C PHE A 179 1.08 19.60 1.08
N LYS A 180 1.06 19.39 -0.24
CA LYS A 180 -0.08 19.74 -1.10
C LYS A 180 -1.38 19.03 -0.71
N PHE A 181 -1.31 17.84 -0.11
CA PHE A 181 -2.50 17.15 0.41
C PHE A 181 -3.26 18.01 1.42
N PHE A 182 -2.53 18.68 2.32
CA PHE A 182 -3.10 19.51 3.38
C PHE A 182 -3.29 20.97 2.94
N TRP A 183 -2.47 21.42 2.00
CA TRP A 183 -2.47 22.81 1.55
C TRP A 183 -3.43 23.05 0.39
N ASP A 184 -3.14 22.45 -0.77
CA ASP A 184 -3.90 22.62 -2.02
C ASP A 184 -5.22 21.84 -1.95
N PHE A 185 -5.17 20.61 -1.41
CA PHE A 185 -6.31 19.72 -1.27
C PHE A 185 -7.01 19.80 0.10
N GLY A 186 -6.63 20.77 0.95
CA GLY A 186 -7.37 21.11 2.16
C GLY A 186 -8.81 21.52 1.84
N HIS A 187 -9.74 21.26 2.77
CA HIS A 187 -11.14 21.58 2.54
C HIS A 187 -11.36 23.09 2.36
N PRO A 188 -12.08 23.55 1.32
CA PRO A 188 -12.12 24.98 0.96
C PRO A 188 -12.88 25.84 1.96
N ILE A 189 -13.73 25.30 2.83
CA ILE A 189 -14.46 26.05 3.86
C ILE A 189 -13.76 25.98 5.22
N SER A 190 -13.60 24.80 5.80
CA SER A 190 -12.90 24.61 7.08
C SER A 190 -11.39 24.76 7.03
N GLY A 191 -10.74 24.52 5.89
CA GLY A 191 -9.27 24.39 5.81
C GLY A 191 -8.73 23.08 6.42
N LEU A 192 -9.59 22.21 6.94
CA LEU A 192 -9.23 20.91 7.55
C LEU A 192 -8.83 19.88 6.48
N ALA A 193 -8.13 18.83 6.91
CA ALA A 193 -7.73 17.71 6.06
C ALA A 193 -8.92 16.82 5.74
N ARG A 194 -9.11 16.52 4.45
CA ARG A 194 -10.03 15.45 4.03
C ARG A 194 -9.48 14.10 4.47
N GLU A 195 -10.35 13.19 4.88
CA GLU A 195 -9.97 11.83 5.27
C GLU A 195 -9.15 11.14 4.17
N ARG A 196 -9.68 11.16 2.95
CA ARG A 196 -9.00 10.70 1.73
C ARG A 196 -9.31 11.60 0.54
N ASN A 197 -8.57 11.41 -0.54
CA ASN A 197 -8.77 12.13 -1.80
C ASN A 197 -10.14 11.93 -2.45
N THR A 198 -10.92 10.92 -2.06
CA THR A 198 -12.28 10.65 -2.55
C THR A 198 -13.39 10.99 -1.54
N SER A 199 -13.08 11.61 -0.40
CA SER A 199 -14.02 11.85 0.70
C SER A 199 -15.05 12.96 0.49
N GLY A 200 -14.93 13.75 -0.57
CA GLY A 200 -15.79 14.92 -0.81
C GLY A 200 -15.72 15.91 0.35
N GLU A 201 -16.83 16.02 1.09
CA GLU A 201 -17.00 16.93 2.23
C GLU A 201 -16.49 16.35 3.57
N THR A 202 -16.08 15.08 3.62
CA THR A 202 -15.65 14.46 4.89
C THR A 202 -14.24 14.89 5.26
N VAL A 203 -14.08 15.54 6.41
CA VAL A 203 -12.80 15.89 7.03
C VAL A 203 -12.58 15.10 8.31
N THR A 204 -11.32 14.74 8.58
CA THR A 204 -10.91 13.95 9.75
C THR A 204 -10.27 14.84 10.80
N SER A 205 -10.61 14.66 12.08
CA SER A 205 -10.06 15.47 13.16
C SER A 205 -8.59 15.15 13.44
N GLY A 206 -8.22 13.88 13.64
CA GLY A 206 -6.83 13.52 13.91
C GLY A 206 -5.90 13.70 12.71
N GLY A 207 -6.35 13.31 11.50
CA GLY A 207 -5.62 13.61 10.28
C GLY A 207 -5.45 15.12 10.02
N SER A 208 -6.40 15.95 10.46
CA SER A 208 -6.22 17.41 10.46
C SER A 208 -5.19 17.88 11.48
N GLY A 209 -5.10 17.23 12.64
CA GLY A 209 -4.01 17.44 13.61
C GLY A 209 -2.65 17.29 12.96
N PHE A 210 -2.46 16.22 12.19
CA PHE A 210 -1.21 15.98 11.44
C PHE A 210 -0.97 17.05 10.36
N GLY A 211 -2.02 17.44 9.62
CA GLY A 211 -1.95 18.52 8.65
C GLY A 211 -1.59 19.88 9.26
N ILE A 212 -2.08 20.18 10.46
CA ILE A 212 -1.73 21.39 11.22
C ILE A 212 -0.24 21.38 11.61
N MET A 213 0.31 20.24 12.03
CA MET A 213 1.75 20.11 12.33
C MET A 213 2.62 20.36 11.10
N ALA A 214 2.10 20.05 9.90
CA ALA A 214 2.81 20.30 8.64
C ALA A 214 2.87 21.79 8.25
N ILE A 215 2.02 22.66 8.79
CA ILE A 215 2.01 24.10 8.45
C ILE A 215 3.30 24.81 8.91
N PRO A 216 3.75 24.69 10.18
CA PRO A 216 5.07 25.16 10.60
C PRO A 216 6.22 24.62 9.74
N VAL A 217 6.15 23.36 9.29
CA VAL A 217 7.14 22.76 8.37
C VAL A 217 7.13 23.50 7.03
N GLY A 218 5.95 23.69 6.43
CA GLY A 218 5.78 24.40 5.16
C GLY A 218 6.32 25.83 5.21
N ILE A 219 6.12 26.55 6.31
CA ILE A 219 6.67 27.89 6.51
C ILE A 219 8.19 27.84 6.65
N SER A 220 8.71 26.93 7.48
CA SER A 220 10.15 26.84 7.79
C SER A 220 10.98 26.33 6.60
N ARG A 221 10.33 25.64 5.65
CA ARG A 221 10.91 25.19 4.37
C ARG A 221 10.58 26.11 3.20
N ASN A 222 9.94 27.26 3.45
CA ASN A 222 9.54 28.24 2.43
C ASN A 222 8.64 27.68 1.32
N PHE A 223 7.81 26.67 1.63
CA PHE A 223 6.75 26.21 0.73
C PHE A 223 5.59 27.22 0.69
N ILE A 224 5.38 27.90 1.81
CA ILE A 224 4.41 28.97 2.01
C ILE A 224 5.04 30.06 2.89
N THR A 225 4.48 31.26 2.86
CA THR A 225 4.85 32.34 3.78
C THR A 225 4.21 32.15 5.15
N ARG A 226 4.77 32.79 6.18
CA ARG A 226 4.19 32.80 7.54
C ARG A 226 2.79 33.42 7.56
N ALA A 227 2.55 34.47 6.77
CA ALA A 227 1.26 35.14 6.67
C ALA A 227 0.18 34.24 6.05
N GLU A 228 0.51 33.50 5.00
CA GLU A 228 -0.39 32.49 4.43
C GLU A 228 -0.70 31.39 5.44
N GLY A 229 0.34 30.89 6.13
CA GLY A 229 0.18 29.90 7.19
C GLY A 229 -0.73 30.38 8.33
N LEU A 230 -0.54 31.62 8.80
CA LEU A 230 -1.39 32.24 9.83
C LEU A 230 -2.84 32.33 9.37
N THR A 231 -3.07 32.79 8.13
CA THR A 231 -4.42 32.89 7.54
C THR A 231 -5.10 31.52 7.49
N ARG A 232 -4.37 30.47 7.06
CA ARG A 232 -4.88 29.10 7.06
C ARG A 232 -5.22 28.61 8.47
N MET A 233 -4.34 28.87 9.44
CA MET A 233 -4.55 28.47 10.83
C MET A 233 -5.76 29.16 11.46
N GLN A 234 -5.96 30.45 11.20
CA GLN A 234 -7.14 31.18 11.69
C GLN A 234 -8.45 30.63 11.08
N LYS A 235 -8.43 30.23 9.81
CA LYS A 235 -9.56 29.56 9.16
C LYS A 235 -9.89 28.23 9.83
N ILE A 236 -8.88 27.38 10.04
CA ILE A 236 -9.01 26.08 10.70
C ILE A 236 -9.55 26.24 12.13
N VAL A 237 -8.89 27.07 12.94
CA VAL A 237 -9.26 27.29 14.34
C VAL A 237 -10.63 27.95 14.46
N GLY A 238 -10.93 28.93 13.59
CA GLY A 238 -12.25 29.56 13.51
C GLY A 238 -13.36 28.56 13.22
N PHE A 239 -13.15 27.64 12.27
CA PHE A 239 -14.10 26.57 11.99
C PHE A 239 -14.27 25.61 13.18
N LEU A 240 -13.17 25.13 13.77
CA LEU A 240 -13.20 24.21 14.91
C LEU A 240 -13.89 24.84 16.14
N LYS A 241 -13.64 26.12 16.38
CA LYS A 241 -14.22 26.87 17.51
C LYS A 241 -15.70 27.14 17.28
N ASN A 242 -16.07 27.71 16.14
CA ASN A 242 -17.38 28.33 15.94
C ASN A 242 -18.37 27.47 15.16
N THR A 243 -17.92 26.48 14.38
CA THR A 243 -18.76 25.73 13.45
C THR A 243 -18.81 24.24 13.76
N ALA A 244 -17.66 23.62 14.05
CA ALA A 244 -17.58 22.19 14.31
C ALA A 244 -18.38 21.79 15.57
N VAL A 245 -19.21 20.76 15.44
CA VAL A 245 -19.88 20.13 16.57
C VAL A 245 -18.82 19.47 17.45
N LYS A 246 -18.94 19.72 18.75
CA LYS A 246 -18.11 19.15 19.81
C LYS A 246 -19.01 18.46 20.80
N VAL A 247 -18.53 17.36 21.35
CA VAL A 247 -19.24 16.56 22.33
C VAL A 247 -18.34 16.47 23.55
N LYS A 248 -18.74 17.09 24.66
CA LYS A 248 -17.91 17.17 25.87
C LYS A 248 -16.54 17.81 25.60
N GLY A 249 -16.56 18.84 24.75
CA GLY A 249 -15.38 19.54 24.24
C GLY A 249 -14.52 18.75 23.25
N ALA A 250 -14.65 17.42 23.19
CA ALA A 250 -13.96 16.56 22.23
C ALA A 250 -14.63 16.61 20.85
N PHE A 251 -13.86 16.24 19.83
CA PHE A 251 -14.28 16.22 18.43
C PHE A 251 -14.66 14.78 18.02
N PRO A 252 -15.58 14.61 17.06
CA PRO A 252 -15.79 13.31 16.43
C PRO A 252 -14.60 12.94 15.53
N HIS A 253 -14.55 11.68 15.14
CA HIS A 253 -13.59 11.19 14.14
C HIS A 253 -13.76 11.95 12.81
N TRP A 254 -14.99 11.99 12.28
CA TRP A 254 -15.32 12.69 11.03
C TRP A 254 -16.31 13.84 11.23
N LEU A 255 -16.06 14.91 10.48
CA LEU A 255 -16.91 16.08 10.36
C LEU A 255 -17.24 16.33 8.89
N ASN A 256 -18.39 16.95 8.63
CA ASN A 256 -18.62 17.62 7.37
C ASN A 256 -17.82 18.93 7.34
N GLY A 257 -16.92 19.08 6.37
CA GLY A 257 -15.98 20.20 6.26
C GLY A 257 -16.63 21.54 5.89
N THR A 258 -17.89 21.55 5.47
CA THR A 258 -18.68 22.77 5.22
C THR A 258 -19.52 23.14 6.44
N THR A 259 -20.25 22.19 7.02
CA THR A 259 -21.25 22.48 8.05
C THR A 259 -20.75 22.28 9.48
N GLY A 260 -19.66 21.55 9.68
CA GLY A 260 -19.17 21.16 11.00
C GLY A 260 -20.02 20.08 11.68
N ALA A 261 -21.00 19.49 10.99
CA ALA A 261 -21.81 18.41 11.54
C ALA A 261 -20.99 17.12 11.69
N ILE A 262 -21.33 16.30 12.70
CA ILE A 262 -20.75 14.96 12.87
C ILE A 262 -21.14 14.09 11.68
N ILE A 263 -20.16 13.41 11.08
CA ILE A 263 -20.39 12.30 10.17
C ILE A 263 -20.06 11.02 10.96
N PRO A 264 -21.04 10.14 11.24
CA PRO A 264 -20.76 8.92 11.99
C PRO A 264 -19.73 8.04 11.28
N PHE A 265 -18.70 7.60 12.00
CA PHE A 265 -17.71 6.65 11.49
C PHE A 265 -18.28 5.23 11.43
N SER A 266 -19.19 4.90 12.36
CA SER A 266 -19.99 3.68 12.36
C SER A 266 -21.35 3.92 13.02
N ALA A 267 -22.23 2.90 13.05
CA ALA A 267 -23.58 3.04 13.59
C ALA A 267 -23.64 3.50 15.06
N ASN A 268 -22.63 3.15 15.87
CA ASN A 268 -22.53 3.55 17.27
C ASN A 268 -21.48 4.64 17.52
N ASP A 269 -20.73 5.03 16.48
CA ASP A 269 -19.67 6.03 16.56
C ASP A 269 -20.11 7.33 15.87
N ASN A 270 -20.99 8.04 16.56
CA ASN A 270 -21.61 9.29 16.14
C ASN A 270 -21.41 10.41 17.18
N GLY A 271 -20.37 10.29 18.01
CA GLY A 271 -20.10 11.17 19.14
C GLY A 271 -18.65 11.65 19.17
N ALA A 272 -18.08 11.81 20.36
CA ALA A 272 -16.68 12.14 20.52
C ALA A 272 -15.78 10.92 20.28
N ASP A 273 -14.66 11.16 19.61
CA ASP A 273 -13.49 10.27 19.54
C ASP A 273 -12.32 10.96 20.26
N LEU A 274 -11.92 10.42 21.41
CA LEU A 274 -10.89 11.02 22.25
C LEU A 274 -9.48 10.86 21.70
N VAL A 275 -9.23 9.79 20.95
CA VAL A 275 -7.93 9.52 20.35
C VAL A 275 -7.69 10.49 19.20
N GLU A 276 -8.66 10.64 18.30
CA GLU A 276 -8.60 11.62 17.21
C GLU A 276 -8.53 13.07 17.75
N THR A 277 -9.27 13.36 18.83
CA THR A 277 -9.17 14.64 19.54
C THR A 277 -7.74 14.89 20.05
N SER A 278 -7.07 13.88 20.57
CA SER A 278 -5.69 14.03 21.07
C SER A 278 -4.69 14.32 19.96
N TYR A 279 -4.84 13.73 18.78
CA TYR A 279 -4.04 14.06 17.60
C TYR A 279 -4.30 15.48 17.10
N LEU A 280 -5.58 15.90 17.06
CA LEU A 280 -5.95 17.27 16.70
C LEU A 280 -5.32 18.29 17.66
N MET A 281 -5.44 18.05 18.96
CA MET A 281 -4.90 18.96 19.98
C MET A 281 -3.37 18.99 19.97
N MET A 282 -2.71 17.87 19.68
CA MET A 282 -1.26 17.83 19.47
C MET A 282 -0.84 18.78 18.33
N GLY A 283 -1.57 18.78 17.21
CA GLY A 283 -1.34 19.71 16.12
C GLY A 283 -1.61 21.16 16.48
N LEU A 284 -2.76 21.45 17.09
CA LEU A 284 -3.12 22.81 17.49
C LEU A 284 -2.10 23.42 18.46
N LEU A 285 -1.66 22.66 19.47
CA LEU A 285 -0.64 23.12 20.41
C LEU A 285 0.72 23.34 19.72
N THR A 286 1.10 22.49 18.78
CA THR A 286 2.31 22.70 17.96
C THR A 286 2.24 24.04 17.20
N ALA A 287 1.11 24.32 16.54
CA ALA A 287 0.92 25.59 15.84
C ALA A 287 0.90 26.79 16.79
N ARG A 288 0.29 26.66 17.98
CA ARG A 288 0.29 27.70 19.03
C ARG A 288 1.70 28.10 19.42
N GLN A 289 2.60 27.13 19.58
CA GLN A 289 4.01 27.41 19.95
C GLN A 289 4.78 28.05 18.80
N TYR A 290 4.41 27.78 17.54
CA TYR A 290 5.06 28.36 16.36
C TYR A 290 4.62 29.80 16.07
N PHE A 291 3.32 30.07 16.19
CA PHE A 291 2.73 31.40 16.05
C PHE A 291 2.81 32.18 17.37
N ASN A 292 4.02 32.51 17.79
CA ASN A 292 4.36 33.10 19.09
C ASN A 292 4.67 34.62 19.04
N GLY A 293 4.42 35.29 17.91
CA GLY A 293 4.63 36.72 17.75
C GLY A 293 3.69 37.57 18.60
N ALA A 294 4.07 38.84 18.80
CA ALA A 294 3.26 39.84 19.50
C ALA A 294 2.14 40.44 18.62
N ASP A 295 2.09 40.07 17.34
CA ASP A 295 1.05 40.51 16.41
C ASP A 295 -0.35 40.12 16.93
N PRO A 296 -1.35 41.02 16.90
CA PRO A 296 -2.69 40.74 17.42
C PRO A 296 -3.39 39.52 16.78
N ALA A 297 -3.12 39.23 15.51
CA ALA A 297 -3.70 38.09 14.82
C ALA A 297 -3.11 36.76 15.33
N GLU A 298 -1.79 36.71 15.60
CA GLU A 298 -1.16 35.56 16.25
C GLU A 298 -1.59 35.41 17.72
N VAL A 299 -1.71 36.51 18.46
CA VAL A 299 -2.22 36.50 19.85
C VAL A 299 -3.64 35.92 19.89
N THR A 300 -4.51 36.36 18.98
CA THR A 300 -5.88 35.86 18.86
C THR A 300 -5.91 34.37 18.52
N LEU A 301 -5.08 33.93 17.55
CA LEU A 301 -4.96 32.51 17.21
C LEU A 301 -4.58 31.67 18.43
N ARG A 302 -3.58 32.10 19.21
CA ARG A 302 -3.16 31.37 20.43
C ARG A 302 -4.27 31.31 21.47
N SER A 303 -5.00 32.41 21.68
CA SER A 303 -6.14 32.47 22.60
C SER A 303 -7.27 31.50 22.20
N ASP A 304 -7.57 31.43 20.91
CA ASP A 304 -8.61 30.55 20.38
C ASP A 304 -8.21 29.07 20.48
N ILE A 305 -6.93 28.75 20.24
CA ILE A 305 -6.39 27.40 20.48
C ILE A 305 -6.49 27.03 21.96
N ASN A 306 -6.12 27.94 22.87
CA ASN A 306 -6.25 27.71 24.31
C ASN A 306 -7.71 27.45 24.71
N THR A 307 -8.66 28.17 24.12
CA THR A 307 -10.09 27.96 24.35
C THR A 307 -10.52 26.54 23.93
N LEU A 308 -10.09 26.10 22.75
CA LEU A 308 -10.38 24.74 22.27
C LEU A 308 -9.78 23.67 23.19
N TYR A 309 -8.50 23.80 23.52
CA TYR A 309 -7.78 22.84 24.37
C TYR A 309 -8.38 22.75 25.78
N ASN A 310 -8.63 23.90 26.42
CA ASN A 310 -9.14 23.95 27.79
C ASN A 310 -10.58 23.44 27.93
N ASN A 311 -11.34 23.37 26.83
CA ASN A 311 -12.72 22.90 26.85
C ASN A 311 -12.86 21.38 26.69
N VAL A 312 -11.80 20.65 26.34
CA VAL A 312 -11.87 19.18 26.21
C VAL A 312 -12.01 18.57 27.61
N GLU A 313 -13.16 17.93 27.87
CA GLU A 313 -13.47 17.30 29.15
C GLU A 313 -12.80 15.91 29.28
N TRP A 314 -11.47 15.80 29.31
CA TRP A 314 -10.78 14.50 29.33
C TRP A 314 -11.22 13.59 30.49
N ASP A 315 -11.51 14.17 31.65
CA ASP A 315 -11.99 13.48 32.84
C ASP A 315 -13.40 12.87 32.67
N TRP A 316 -14.25 13.43 31.80
CA TRP A 316 -15.54 12.84 31.42
C TRP A 316 -15.37 11.44 30.82
N PHE A 317 -14.32 11.24 30.03
CA PHE A 317 -14.02 9.99 29.33
C PHE A 317 -13.52 8.88 30.26
N ARG A 318 -13.56 9.09 31.58
CA ARG A 318 -13.36 8.05 32.59
C ARG A 318 -14.62 7.25 32.92
N ASN A 319 -15.76 7.53 32.26
CA ASN A 319 -17.02 6.81 32.45
C ASN A 319 -17.37 6.61 33.96
N GLY A 320 -17.70 7.70 34.65
CA GLY A 320 -18.00 7.66 36.08
C GLY A 320 -16.75 7.60 36.98
N GLY A 321 -15.62 8.15 36.51
CA GLY A 321 -14.41 8.30 37.32
C GLY A 321 -13.53 7.06 37.42
N GLN A 322 -13.70 6.07 36.53
CA GLN A 322 -12.84 4.89 36.47
C GLN A 322 -11.37 5.28 36.22
N ASN A 323 -10.47 4.35 36.52
CA ASN A 323 -9.03 4.50 36.27
C ASN A 323 -8.64 4.05 34.87
N VAL A 324 -9.36 4.51 33.85
CA VAL A 324 -9.08 4.26 32.43
C VAL A 324 -9.79 5.34 31.59
N LEU A 325 -9.23 5.67 30.42
CA LEU A 325 -9.92 6.50 29.44
C LEU A 325 -10.68 5.61 28.44
N TYR A 326 -11.87 6.04 28.06
CA TYR A 326 -12.65 5.43 26.99
C TYR A 326 -12.46 6.20 25.69
N TRP A 327 -12.34 5.46 24.59
CA TRP A 327 -12.10 6.02 23.27
C TRP A 327 -13.29 6.86 22.80
N HIS A 328 -14.52 6.40 23.02
CA HIS A 328 -15.71 7.01 22.46
C HIS A 328 -16.77 7.32 23.51
N TRP A 329 -17.54 8.39 23.26
CA TRP A 329 -18.79 8.65 23.94
C TRP A 329 -19.78 9.33 22.99
N SER A 330 -21.04 8.89 23.00
CA SER A 330 -22.10 9.44 22.15
C SER A 330 -23.25 10.03 22.97
N PRO A 331 -23.85 11.17 22.56
CA PRO A 331 -25.01 11.74 23.23
C PRO A 331 -26.23 10.80 23.31
N ASP A 332 -26.49 10.02 22.24
CA ASP A 332 -27.67 9.13 22.17
C ASP A 332 -27.32 7.66 22.41
N LYS A 333 -26.05 7.24 22.24
CA LYS A 333 -25.60 5.87 22.49
C LYS A 333 -24.86 5.69 23.82
N GLY A 334 -24.48 6.77 24.50
CA GLY A 334 -23.66 6.72 25.71
C GLY A 334 -22.33 6.00 25.46
N TRP A 335 -22.07 4.95 26.24
CA TRP A 335 -20.85 4.15 26.19
C TRP A 335 -20.98 2.87 25.35
N ALA A 336 -21.93 2.79 24.41
CA ALA A 336 -22.24 1.55 23.68
C ALA A 336 -21.04 0.89 22.98
N ILE A 337 -20.07 1.67 22.49
CA ILE A 337 -18.83 1.10 21.92
C ILE A 337 -17.97 0.41 22.99
N ASN A 338 -17.99 0.92 24.23
CA ASN A 338 -17.35 0.32 25.40
C ASN A 338 -15.87 -0.08 25.17
N LEU A 339 -15.09 0.85 24.59
CA LEU A 339 -13.69 0.61 24.24
C LEU A 339 -12.76 1.39 25.20
N PRO A 340 -12.30 0.78 26.30
CA PRO A 340 -11.26 1.37 27.14
C PRO A 340 -9.91 1.37 26.39
N ILE A 341 -9.22 2.51 26.40
CA ILE A 341 -7.91 2.67 25.76
C ILE A 341 -6.84 2.03 26.64
N ARG A 342 -6.25 0.93 26.17
CA ARG A 342 -5.19 0.20 26.89
C ARG A 342 -4.00 -0.04 25.97
N GLY A 343 -2.81 0.23 26.47
CA GLY A 343 -1.58 0.09 25.71
C GLY A 343 -1.12 -1.36 25.61
N TRP A 344 -0.11 -1.64 24.79
CA TRP A 344 0.60 -0.69 23.93
C TRP A 344 -0.04 -0.61 22.54
N ASN A 345 -0.30 0.62 22.08
CA ASN A 345 -0.82 0.96 20.76
C ASN A 345 -0.52 2.46 20.45
N GLU A 346 -1.15 3.03 19.43
CA GLU A 346 -0.97 4.41 18.96
C GLU A 346 -1.40 5.52 19.94
N SER A 347 -2.20 5.19 20.96
CA SER A 347 -2.99 6.16 21.75
C SER A 347 -2.27 6.70 23.00
N LEU A 348 -0.95 6.59 23.10
CA LEU A 348 -0.20 7.10 24.26
C LEU A 348 -0.42 8.62 24.45
N ILE A 349 -0.42 9.38 23.37
CA ILE A 349 -0.66 10.83 23.39
C ILE A 349 -1.99 11.20 24.04
N THR A 350 -3.02 10.35 23.97
CA THR A 350 -4.32 10.60 24.61
C THR A 350 -4.19 10.70 26.13
N TYR A 351 -3.41 9.80 26.75
CA TYR A 351 -3.15 9.86 28.19
C TYR A 351 -2.26 11.04 28.57
N VAL A 352 -1.25 11.35 27.75
CA VAL A 352 -0.38 12.52 27.97
C VAL A 352 -1.17 13.81 27.92
N MET A 353 -2.04 13.98 26.92
CA MET A 353 -2.88 15.18 26.77
C MET A 353 -3.90 15.30 27.91
N ALA A 354 -4.52 14.19 28.31
CA ALA A 354 -5.43 14.17 29.45
C ALA A 354 -4.73 14.56 30.77
N ALA A 355 -3.50 14.08 31.02
CA ALA A 355 -2.73 14.46 32.20
C ALA A 355 -2.17 15.89 32.13
N SER A 356 -2.01 16.43 30.92
CA SER A 356 -1.55 17.80 30.68
C SER A 356 -2.67 18.84 30.80
N SER A 357 -3.94 18.42 30.86
CA SER A 357 -5.07 19.35 30.99
C SER A 357 -5.14 19.94 32.41
N THR A 358 -5.23 21.26 32.51
CA THR A 358 -5.36 21.98 33.78
C THR A 358 -6.82 22.27 34.16
N THR A 359 -7.77 22.03 33.25
CA THR A 359 -9.21 22.24 33.47
C THR A 359 -9.96 20.94 33.68
N HIS A 360 -9.58 19.89 32.95
CA HIS A 360 -10.27 18.60 32.90
C HIS A 360 -9.25 17.45 32.95
N GLY A 361 -8.29 17.55 33.86
CA GLY A 361 -7.17 16.62 33.98
C GLY A 361 -7.54 15.25 34.57
N ILE A 362 -6.67 14.26 34.34
CA ILE A 362 -6.80 12.92 34.96
C ILE A 362 -5.73 12.68 36.04
N PRO A 363 -6.04 11.92 37.10
CA PRO A 363 -5.01 11.47 38.04
C PRO A 363 -4.10 10.40 37.42
N ALA A 364 -2.86 10.32 37.89
CA ALA A 364 -1.87 9.33 37.42
C ALA A 364 -2.32 7.86 37.52
N SER A 365 -3.30 7.57 38.41
CA SER A 365 -3.92 6.24 38.52
C SER A 365 -4.66 5.83 37.25
N VAL A 366 -5.19 6.77 36.47
CA VAL A 366 -5.86 6.47 35.18
C VAL A 366 -4.85 5.96 34.16
N TYR A 367 -3.66 6.55 34.09
CA TYR A 367 -2.56 6.05 33.27
C TYR A 367 -2.04 4.69 33.77
N THR A 368 -1.76 4.59 35.07
CA THR A 368 -1.15 3.39 35.65
C THR A 368 -2.08 2.16 35.58
N ASN A 369 -3.37 2.33 35.88
CA ASN A 369 -4.32 1.21 35.95
C ASN A 369 -5.14 1.03 34.65
N GLY A 370 -5.11 2.02 33.76
CA GLY A 370 -5.79 2.00 32.46
C GLY A 370 -4.84 1.63 31.34
N TRP A 371 -3.94 2.56 31.00
CA TRP A 371 -3.00 2.42 29.88
C TRP A 371 -2.05 1.24 30.05
N LYS A 372 -1.38 1.13 31.20
CA LYS A 372 -0.30 0.16 31.43
C LYS A 372 -0.77 -1.27 31.72
N THR A 373 -2.09 -1.52 31.69
CA THR A 373 -2.69 -2.82 32.05
C THR A 373 -3.30 -3.55 30.86
N GLY A 374 -3.08 -3.06 29.63
CA GLY A 374 -3.49 -3.82 28.43
C GLY A 374 -2.71 -5.12 28.31
N SER A 375 -3.36 -6.16 27.76
CA SER A 375 -2.77 -7.49 27.62
C SER A 375 -1.51 -7.50 26.77
N ASN A 376 -1.37 -6.53 25.88
CA ASN A 376 -0.24 -6.36 24.97
C ASN A 376 0.69 -5.21 25.41
N PHE A 377 0.58 -4.72 26.65
CA PHE A 377 1.44 -3.63 27.12
C PHE A 377 2.90 -4.10 27.19
N ASN A 378 3.19 -5.07 28.05
CA ASN A 378 4.53 -5.62 28.20
C ASN A 378 4.79 -6.71 27.14
N ASN A 379 5.96 -6.66 26.49
CA ASN A 379 6.41 -7.68 25.55
C ASN A 379 7.69 -8.38 26.04
N GLY A 380 8.83 -7.68 25.97
CA GLY A 380 10.14 -8.16 26.42
C GLY A 380 10.79 -9.24 25.55
N ASN A 381 10.11 -9.78 24.53
CA ASN A 381 10.63 -10.85 23.68
C ASN A 381 11.59 -10.34 22.60
N SER A 382 12.37 -11.26 22.01
CA SER A 382 13.28 -10.96 20.90
C SER A 382 12.73 -11.46 19.55
N TYR A 383 12.81 -10.60 18.53
CA TYR A 383 12.42 -10.90 17.16
C TYR A 383 13.55 -10.45 16.23
N TYR A 384 14.02 -11.34 15.34
CA TYR A 384 15.18 -11.05 14.48
C TYR A 384 16.43 -10.58 15.27
N GLY A 385 16.60 -11.09 16.51
CA GLY A 385 17.69 -10.71 17.40
C GLY A 385 17.50 -9.36 18.11
N ILE A 386 16.34 -8.73 17.98
CA ILE A 386 16.02 -7.40 18.54
C ILE A 386 14.96 -7.57 19.64
N GLN A 387 15.27 -7.11 20.85
CA GLN A 387 14.31 -7.11 21.94
C GLN A 387 13.26 -6.01 21.76
N LEU A 388 11.98 -6.34 21.83
CA LEU A 388 10.88 -5.38 21.79
C LEU A 388 10.33 -5.15 23.21
N PRO A 389 10.47 -3.95 23.81
CA PRO A 389 10.01 -3.70 25.17
C PRO A 389 8.48 -3.84 25.35
N LEU A 390 7.71 -3.14 24.51
CA LEU A 390 6.25 -3.03 24.59
C LEU A 390 5.56 -3.49 23.30
N GLY A 391 4.27 -3.81 23.38
CA GLY A 391 3.44 -4.12 22.22
C GLY A 391 3.12 -5.61 22.04
N PRO A 392 2.21 -5.93 21.11
CA PRO A 392 1.94 -7.33 20.75
C PRO A 392 3.18 -7.99 20.13
N ALA A 393 3.11 -9.30 19.90
CA ALA A 393 4.16 -10.01 19.16
C ALA A 393 4.48 -9.30 17.83
N LEU A 394 5.77 -9.15 17.51
CA LEU A 394 6.27 -8.38 16.37
C LEU A 394 5.82 -6.89 16.31
N GLY A 395 5.28 -6.34 17.39
CA GLY A 395 4.99 -4.90 17.58
C GLY A 395 3.67 -4.39 17.01
N GLY A 396 3.16 -4.98 15.94
CA GLY A 396 1.91 -4.54 15.29
C GLY A 396 2.15 -3.66 14.07
N PRO A 397 1.14 -2.89 13.63
CA PRO A 397 1.30 -1.91 12.55
C PRO A 397 2.26 -0.79 12.95
N LEU A 398 3.11 -0.34 12.01
CA LEU A 398 4.21 0.55 12.35
C LEU A 398 3.79 1.97 12.75
N PHE A 399 2.58 2.40 12.40
CA PHE A 399 2.05 3.71 12.81
C PHE A 399 1.92 3.88 14.33
N PHE A 400 1.96 2.79 15.11
CA PHE A 400 2.06 2.84 16.57
C PHE A 400 3.27 3.65 17.05
N GLU A 401 4.35 3.67 16.27
CA GLU A 401 5.57 4.42 16.58
C GLU A 401 5.60 5.80 15.89
N HIS A 402 4.51 6.21 15.22
CA HIS A 402 4.46 7.48 14.48
C HIS A 402 3.53 8.48 15.15
N TYR A 403 2.26 8.16 15.34
CA TYR A 403 1.24 9.19 15.63
C TYR A 403 1.52 9.96 16.93
N THR A 404 1.80 9.25 18.02
CA THR A 404 2.22 9.91 19.28
C THR A 404 3.57 10.62 19.13
N PHE A 405 4.52 10.00 18.42
CA PHE A 405 5.90 10.48 18.29
C PHE A 405 6.10 11.52 17.18
N MET A 406 5.05 11.98 16.50
CA MET A 406 5.12 13.20 15.70
C MET A 406 5.34 14.43 16.58
N GLY A 407 4.65 14.49 17.73
CA GLY A 407 4.76 15.58 18.69
C GLY A 407 5.69 15.26 19.86
N ILE A 408 5.51 14.10 20.50
CA ILE A 408 6.36 13.71 21.63
C ILE A 408 7.74 13.32 21.12
N ASN A 409 8.78 13.97 21.65
CA ASN A 409 10.17 13.67 21.32
C ASN A 409 10.63 12.39 22.06
N PRO A 410 10.91 11.27 21.39
CA PRO A 410 11.31 10.04 22.07
C PRO A 410 12.76 10.08 22.58
N ASN A 411 13.57 11.07 22.18
CA ASN A 411 14.99 11.15 22.52
C ASN A 411 15.19 11.39 24.03
N GLY A 412 15.74 10.39 24.71
CA GLY A 412 15.95 10.43 26.16
C GLY A 412 14.67 10.28 26.99
N LEU A 413 13.53 10.01 26.34
CA LEU A 413 12.25 9.82 27.02
C LEU A 413 12.19 8.44 27.69
N VAL A 414 11.97 8.44 29.01
CA VAL A 414 11.89 7.25 29.85
C VAL A 414 10.68 7.30 30.78
N GLU A 415 9.96 6.20 30.93
CA GLU A 415 8.92 5.97 31.95
C GLU A 415 9.03 4.53 32.44
N GLY A 416 8.99 4.29 33.75
CA GLY A 416 8.96 2.94 34.31
C GLY A 416 10.12 2.02 33.87
N GLY A 417 11.28 2.58 33.52
CA GLY A 417 12.44 1.86 32.97
C GLY A 417 12.39 1.58 31.46
N ILE A 418 11.33 1.98 30.76
CA ILE A 418 11.18 1.85 29.31
C ILE A 418 11.76 3.08 28.62
N ASN A 419 12.71 2.89 27.71
CA ASN A 419 13.23 3.93 26.83
C ASN A 419 12.42 3.97 25.52
N TYR A 420 11.74 5.08 25.24
CA TYR A 420 10.80 5.15 24.11
C TYR A 420 11.49 5.30 22.74
N LEU A 421 12.69 5.88 22.67
CA LEU A 421 13.49 5.83 21.44
C LEU A 421 13.87 4.39 21.10
N THR A 422 14.23 3.60 22.11
CA THR A 422 14.55 2.18 21.95
C THR A 422 13.32 1.39 21.51
N GLN A 423 12.15 1.65 22.13
CA GLN A 423 10.87 1.05 21.71
C GLN A 423 10.59 1.31 20.22
N ALA A 424 10.57 2.59 19.81
CA ALA A 424 10.26 2.98 18.45
C ALA A 424 11.27 2.38 17.45
N LYS A 425 12.57 2.53 17.73
CA LYS A 425 13.63 1.98 16.87
C LYS A 425 13.56 0.47 16.73
N ASN A 426 13.33 -0.25 17.83
CA ASN A 426 13.29 -1.70 17.80
C ASN A 426 12.05 -2.22 17.05
N HIS A 427 10.88 -1.61 17.26
CA HIS A 427 9.69 -1.97 16.49
C HIS A 427 9.89 -1.69 14.98
N THR A 428 10.44 -0.52 14.61
CA THR A 428 10.79 -0.21 13.21
C THR A 428 11.73 -1.25 12.60
N LEU A 429 12.82 -1.59 13.29
CA LEU A 429 13.78 -2.58 12.78
C LEU A 429 13.20 -4.00 12.69
N ILE A 430 12.27 -4.38 13.57
CA ILE A 430 11.55 -5.66 13.47
C ILE A 430 10.65 -5.68 12.23
N ASN A 431 9.93 -4.58 11.95
CA ASN A 431 9.12 -4.44 10.74
C ASN A 431 9.99 -4.51 9.46
N TYR A 432 11.09 -3.77 9.44
CA TYR A 432 12.10 -3.81 8.37
C TYR A 432 12.67 -5.23 8.17
N ASN A 433 13.14 -5.88 9.24
CA ASN A 433 13.74 -7.20 9.16
C ASN A 433 12.74 -8.30 8.76
N TYR A 434 11.47 -8.19 9.15
CA TYR A 434 10.41 -9.06 8.64
C TYR A 434 10.27 -8.93 7.11
N CYS A 435 10.16 -7.69 6.61
CA CYS A 435 10.03 -7.45 5.16
C CYS A 435 11.27 -7.93 4.40
N LYS A 436 12.47 -7.67 4.95
CA LYS A 436 13.74 -8.11 4.38
C LYS A 436 13.89 -9.63 4.35
N ALA A 437 13.47 -10.32 5.41
CA ALA A 437 13.48 -11.78 5.47
C ALA A 437 12.41 -12.40 4.55
N ASN A 438 11.30 -11.69 4.32
CA ASN A 438 10.22 -12.04 3.41
C ASN A 438 9.74 -13.50 3.55
N PRO A 439 9.26 -13.93 4.74
CA PRO A 439 8.91 -15.32 4.99
C PRO A 439 7.75 -15.83 4.12
N LYS A 440 6.94 -14.93 3.55
CA LYS A 440 5.84 -15.24 2.63
C LYS A 440 6.24 -15.19 1.15
N ALA A 441 7.50 -14.88 0.85
CA ALA A 441 8.03 -14.78 -0.51
C ALA A 441 7.24 -13.82 -1.43
N TRP A 442 6.74 -12.70 -0.88
CA TRP A 442 6.11 -11.65 -1.67
C TRP A 442 7.13 -11.02 -2.63
N TYR A 443 6.80 -10.97 -3.91
CA TYR A 443 7.64 -10.29 -4.90
C TYR A 443 7.83 -8.82 -4.52
N GLY A 444 9.08 -8.36 -4.60
CA GLY A 444 9.48 -6.98 -4.38
C GLY A 444 9.86 -6.64 -2.94
N TYR A 445 9.44 -7.41 -1.93
CA TYR A 445 9.84 -7.18 -0.54
C TYR A 445 11.36 -7.32 -0.39
N GLY A 446 11.97 -6.43 0.39
CA GLY A 446 13.41 -6.45 0.61
C GLY A 446 13.92 -5.24 1.40
N ASP A 447 15.23 -5.08 1.45
CA ASP A 447 15.90 -3.97 2.15
C ASP A 447 15.53 -2.57 1.61
N SER A 448 15.08 -2.50 0.37
CA SER A 448 14.71 -1.27 -0.34
C SER A 448 13.20 -1.12 -0.52
N CYS A 449 12.40 -2.11 -0.11
CA CYS A 449 10.96 -2.10 -0.26
C CYS A 449 10.34 -2.81 0.94
N TRP A 450 10.10 -2.03 1.99
CA TRP A 450 9.62 -2.48 3.29
C TRP A 450 8.64 -1.46 3.87
N GLY A 451 7.93 -1.87 4.92
CA GLY A 451 7.01 -1.02 5.65
C GLY A 451 5.58 -1.57 5.65
N LEU A 452 5.22 -2.23 6.76
CA LEU A 452 3.87 -2.74 7.00
C LEU A 452 3.17 -1.87 8.04
N THR A 453 2.07 -1.25 7.64
CA THR A 453 1.20 -0.47 8.53
C THR A 453 -0.25 -0.54 8.05
N ALA A 454 -1.18 0.04 8.80
CA ALA A 454 -2.56 0.13 8.36
C ALA A 454 -2.68 1.04 7.12
N SER A 455 -3.35 0.56 6.08
CA SER A 455 -3.50 1.28 4.80
C SER A 455 -4.60 0.65 3.94
N ASP A 456 -4.92 1.29 2.83
CA ASP A 456 -5.69 0.69 1.74
C ASP A 456 -4.95 -0.56 1.19
N ILE A 457 -5.75 -1.50 0.70
CA ILE A 457 -5.33 -2.65 -0.10
C ILE A 457 -6.26 -2.79 -1.30
N GLU A 458 -5.95 -3.68 -2.23
CA GLU A 458 -6.88 -4.00 -3.30
C GLU A 458 -8.23 -4.50 -2.73
N GLY A 459 -9.29 -3.72 -2.98
CA GLY A 459 -10.65 -4.06 -2.55
C GLY A 459 -10.98 -3.78 -1.07
N GLY A 460 -10.14 -3.06 -0.32
CA GLY A 460 -10.47 -2.72 1.07
C GLY A 460 -9.37 -1.98 1.83
N TYR A 461 -9.36 -2.16 3.15
CA TYR A 461 -8.41 -1.59 4.09
C TYR A 461 -7.97 -2.67 5.09
N THR A 462 -6.73 -2.66 5.54
CA THR A 462 -6.25 -3.62 6.55
C THR A 462 -5.17 -3.02 7.43
N ALA A 463 -5.15 -3.42 8.70
CA ALA A 463 -4.06 -3.12 9.62
C ALA A 463 -2.84 -4.02 9.33
N SER A 464 -2.09 -3.73 8.27
CA SER A 464 -0.92 -4.55 7.91
C SER A 464 0.16 -4.46 8.98
N SER A 465 0.75 -5.61 9.29
CA SER A 465 1.84 -5.74 10.25
C SER A 465 2.62 -7.03 9.95
N PRO A 466 3.78 -7.28 10.57
CA PRO A 466 4.47 -8.57 10.42
C PRO A 466 3.58 -9.79 10.74
N ASN A 467 2.59 -9.65 11.63
CA ASN A 467 1.62 -10.70 11.95
C ASN A 467 0.37 -10.70 11.06
N ASN A 468 0.16 -9.66 10.26
CA ASN A 468 -0.97 -9.52 9.33
C ASN A 468 -0.48 -9.04 7.96
N ASP A 469 0.46 -9.76 7.39
CA ASP A 469 1.06 -9.44 6.11
C ASP A 469 0.23 -10.03 4.95
N ARG A 470 -0.35 -9.16 4.12
CA ARG A 470 -1.13 -9.53 2.92
C ARG A 470 -0.42 -9.17 1.60
N GLY A 471 0.86 -8.84 1.64
CA GLY A 471 1.66 -8.53 0.45
C GLY A 471 1.55 -7.08 -0.05
N PHE A 472 1.12 -6.15 0.80
CA PHE A 472 1.01 -4.72 0.51
C PHE A 472 2.03 -3.93 1.33
N ILE A 473 2.72 -2.99 0.70
CA ILE A 473 3.65 -2.05 1.34
C ILE A 473 2.99 -0.67 1.36
N ALA A 474 3.06 -0.01 2.51
CA ALA A 474 2.59 1.36 2.68
C ALA A 474 3.81 2.29 2.86
N PRO A 475 4.05 3.25 1.94
CA PRO A 475 5.21 4.14 2.02
C PRO A 475 5.35 4.86 3.37
N THR A 476 4.24 5.28 3.97
CA THR A 476 4.24 5.98 5.27
C THR A 476 4.97 5.19 6.37
N ALA A 477 4.89 3.85 6.37
CA ALA A 477 5.54 3.01 7.37
C ALA A 477 7.06 3.25 7.42
N ALA A 478 7.73 3.13 6.28
CA ALA A 478 9.17 3.32 6.18
C ALA A 478 9.55 4.81 6.27
N LEU A 479 8.82 5.69 5.59
CA LEU A 479 9.17 7.11 5.50
C LEU A 479 8.93 7.84 6.82
N SER A 480 7.86 7.55 7.55
CA SER A 480 7.62 8.17 8.87
C SER A 480 8.54 7.62 9.97
N SER A 481 9.35 6.61 9.65
CA SER A 481 10.37 6.06 10.54
C SER A 481 11.76 6.67 10.36
N PHE A 482 11.91 7.75 9.56
CA PHE A 482 13.20 8.44 9.36
C PHE A 482 13.95 8.76 10.67
N PRO A 483 13.30 9.24 11.76
CA PRO A 483 14.02 9.52 12.99
C PRO A 483 14.57 8.28 13.72
N PHE A 484 14.12 7.08 13.36
CA PHE A 484 14.47 5.82 14.04
C PHE A 484 15.45 4.98 13.24
N THR A 485 15.27 4.93 11.92
CA THR A 485 16.05 4.11 10.97
C THR A 485 16.38 4.90 9.69
N PRO A 486 17.12 6.02 9.78
CA PRO A 486 17.30 6.93 8.64
C PRO A 486 17.97 6.27 7.43
N THR A 487 18.87 5.32 7.65
CA THR A 487 19.54 4.58 6.57
C THR A 487 18.56 3.70 5.79
N GLU A 488 17.77 2.89 6.48
CA GLU A 488 16.76 1.99 5.92
C GLU A 488 15.60 2.77 5.27
N SER A 489 15.17 3.86 5.90
CA SER A 489 14.12 4.75 5.39
C SER A 489 14.58 5.49 4.14
N MET A 490 15.84 5.95 4.08
CA MET A 490 16.40 6.57 2.88
C MET A 490 16.54 5.56 1.73
N GLN A 491 16.91 4.31 2.03
CA GLN A 491 16.97 3.25 1.03
C GLN A 491 15.58 2.96 0.42
N ALA A 492 14.54 2.86 1.26
CA ALA A 492 13.17 2.74 0.81
C ALA A 492 12.71 3.94 -0.02
N LEU A 493 12.99 5.16 0.45
CA LEU A 493 12.67 6.38 -0.27
C LEU A 493 13.26 6.41 -1.69
N LYS A 494 14.54 6.06 -1.83
CA LYS A 494 15.21 6.02 -3.13
C LYS A 494 14.58 4.99 -4.06
N PHE A 495 14.20 3.82 -3.56
CA PHE A 495 13.48 2.84 -4.36
C PHE A 495 12.08 3.34 -4.76
N PHE A 496 11.30 3.84 -3.80
CA PHE A 496 9.95 4.36 -4.06
C PHE A 496 9.94 5.49 -5.08
N TYR A 497 10.90 6.41 -4.99
CA TYR A 497 10.98 7.56 -5.88
C TYR A 497 11.65 7.21 -7.22
N TYR A 498 12.85 6.62 -7.21
CA TYR A 498 13.61 6.42 -8.44
C TYR A 498 13.22 5.17 -9.20
N ILE A 499 12.77 4.09 -8.57
CA ILE A 499 12.58 2.80 -9.27
C ILE A 499 11.13 2.60 -9.69
N ILE A 500 10.18 2.90 -8.79
CA ILE A 500 8.74 2.70 -9.02
C ILE A 500 7.92 4.00 -8.97
N GLY A 501 8.59 5.16 -8.94
CA GLY A 501 7.94 6.45 -8.68
C GLY A 501 6.97 6.89 -9.78
N ASP A 502 7.12 6.41 -11.03
CA ASP A 502 6.15 6.62 -12.10
C ASP A 502 4.77 6.00 -11.77
N LYS A 503 4.75 4.95 -10.93
CA LYS A 503 3.54 4.29 -10.46
C LYS A 503 3.00 4.89 -9.17
N ILE A 504 3.85 5.24 -8.21
CA ILE A 504 3.42 5.56 -6.84
C ILE A 504 3.65 7.00 -6.37
N PHE A 505 4.43 7.81 -7.07
CA PHE A 505 4.63 9.23 -6.72
C PHE A 505 3.77 10.12 -7.63
N LYS A 506 2.81 10.83 -7.04
CA LYS A 506 1.68 11.48 -7.71
C LYS A 506 1.44 12.89 -7.15
N GLU A 507 0.26 13.46 -7.39
CA GLU A 507 -0.08 14.85 -7.06
C GLU A 507 0.11 15.21 -5.59
N TYR A 508 -0.09 14.28 -4.66
CA TYR A 508 0.01 14.55 -3.23
C TYR A 508 1.13 13.77 -2.54
N GLY A 509 2.18 13.40 -3.28
CA GLY A 509 3.30 12.61 -2.77
C GLY A 509 3.15 11.14 -3.13
N PHE A 510 3.59 10.25 -2.24
CA PHE A 510 3.38 8.82 -2.43
C PHE A 510 1.92 8.46 -2.21
N VAL A 511 1.39 7.53 -3.02
CA VAL A 511 0.08 6.92 -2.82
C VAL A 511 0.07 6.05 -1.56
N ASP A 512 -1.12 5.74 -1.08
CA ASP A 512 -1.34 5.09 0.21
C ASP A 512 -0.60 3.76 0.40
N ALA A 513 -0.71 2.88 -0.61
CA ALA A 513 -0.07 1.58 -0.59
C ALA A 513 0.08 0.99 -2.00
N PHE A 514 0.84 -0.10 -2.10
CA PHE A 514 0.99 -0.89 -3.32
C PHE A 514 1.31 -2.35 -3.02
N SER A 515 1.04 -3.24 -3.98
CA SER A 515 1.57 -4.61 -4.01
C SER A 515 2.30 -4.83 -5.32
N LEU A 516 3.48 -5.46 -5.29
CA LEU A 516 4.21 -5.88 -6.49
C LEU A 516 3.96 -7.35 -6.83
N SER A 517 3.47 -8.15 -5.88
CA SER A 517 3.18 -9.59 -6.07
C SER A 517 1.95 -9.82 -6.95
N ASN A 518 0.91 -9.03 -6.69
CA ASN A 518 -0.23 -8.85 -7.56
C ASN A 518 -0.27 -7.35 -7.85
N PRO A 519 0.34 -6.89 -8.96
CA PRO A 519 0.56 -5.48 -9.20
C PRO A 519 -0.70 -4.64 -9.03
N TRP A 520 -0.72 -3.88 -7.95
CA TRP A 520 -1.77 -2.96 -7.58
C TRP A 520 -1.10 -1.75 -6.95
N PHE A 521 -1.53 -0.57 -7.38
CA PHE A 521 -1.01 0.70 -6.89
C PHE A 521 -2.22 1.54 -6.51
N ALA A 522 -2.27 1.99 -5.26
CA ALA A 522 -3.37 2.82 -4.79
C ALA A 522 -3.54 4.06 -5.68
N SER A 523 -4.77 4.47 -5.92
CA SER A 523 -5.11 5.80 -6.42
C SER A 523 -5.42 6.78 -5.29
N SER A 524 -5.38 6.30 -4.05
CA SER A 524 -5.74 7.01 -2.84
C SER A 524 -4.55 7.64 -2.13
N PHE A 525 -4.87 8.65 -1.33
CA PHE A 525 -4.02 9.25 -0.32
C PHE A 525 -4.89 9.49 0.91
N LEU A 526 -4.40 9.14 2.10
CA LEU A 526 -5.10 9.32 3.37
C LEU A 526 -4.38 10.36 4.23
N ALA A 527 -5.13 11.22 4.92
CA ALA A 527 -4.54 12.24 5.80
C ALA A 527 -3.61 11.63 6.85
N ILE A 528 -4.03 10.51 7.43
CA ILE A 528 -3.34 9.82 8.52
C ILE A 528 -2.03 9.16 8.07
N ASP A 529 -1.84 8.95 6.76
CA ASP A 529 -0.65 8.36 6.19
C ASP A 529 0.27 9.42 5.55
N GLN A 530 -0.28 10.49 4.97
CA GLN A 530 0.51 11.59 4.41
C GLN A 530 1.12 12.50 5.50
N GLY A 531 0.38 12.78 6.57
CA GLY A 531 0.76 13.73 7.61
C GLY A 531 2.05 13.34 8.35
N PRO A 532 2.17 12.09 8.82
CA PRO A 532 3.38 11.59 9.45
C PRO A 532 4.61 11.67 8.55
N VAL A 533 4.50 11.47 7.24
CA VAL A 533 5.65 11.54 6.32
C VAL A 533 6.30 12.93 6.38
N ILE A 534 5.49 14.00 6.39
CA ILE A 534 6.01 15.38 6.43
C ILE A 534 6.71 15.65 7.77
N SER A 535 6.01 15.40 8.87
CA SER A 535 6.46 15.81 10.21
C SER A 535 7.62 14.96 10.71
N MET A 536 7.64 13.66 10.43
CA MET A 536 8.72 12.78 10.86
C MET A 536 10.00 12.98 10.04
N ILE A 537 9.90 13.30 8.74
CA ILE A 537 11.06 13.79 7.97
C ILE A 537 11.58 15.09 8.60
N GLU A 538 10.70 16.03 8.95
CA GLU A 538 11.16 17.29 9.56
C GLU A 538 11.79 17.09 10.93
N ASN A 539 11.24 16.22 11.76
CA ASN A 539 11.81 15.87 13.06
C ASN A 539 13.19 15.22 12.91
N TYR A 540 13.38 14.35 11.92
CA TYR A 540 14.70 13.81 11.59
C TYR A 540 15.69 14.90 11.18
N ARG A 541 15.27 15.86 10.34
CA ARG A 541 16.15 16.91 9.80
C ARG A 541 16.52 17.97 10.84
N THR A 542 15.56 18.41 11.66
CA THR A 542 15.71 19.60 12.51
C THR A 542 15.09 19.46 13.91
N GLY A 543 14.28 18.43 14.15
CA GLY A 543 13.50 18.30 15.39
C GLY A 543 12.40 19.36 15.55
N LEU A 544 12.03 20.10 14.50
CA LEU A 544 11.14 21.27 14.60
C LEU A 544 9.82 20.95 15.33
N VAL A 545 9.12 19.91 14.92
CA VAL A 545 7.78 19.60 15.43
C VAL A 545 7.85 19.12 16.88
N TRP A 546 8.85 18.29 17.20
CA TRP A 546 9.20 17.91 18.58
C TRP A 546 9.49 19.10 19.48
N ASN A 547 10.36 20.01 19.04
CA ASN A 547 10.75 21.19 19.81
C ASN A 547 9.53 22.09 20.08
N LEU A 548 8.65 22.25 19.09
CA LEU A 548 7.41 23.01 19.26
C LEU A 548 6.49 22.34 20.28
N PHE A 549 6.07 21.09 20.06
CA PHE A 549 5.08 20.44 20.93
C PHE A 549 5.58 20.29 22.38
N THR A 550 6.81 19.81 22.58
CA THR A 550 7.37 19.62 23.92
C THR A 550 7.74 20.92 24.64
N SER A 551 7.66 22.07 23.95
CA SER A 551 7.78 23.39 24.59
C SER A 551 6.50 23.85 25.29
N CYS A 552 5.36 23.17 25.06
CA CYS A 552 4.10 23.51 25.71
C CYS A 552 4.21 23.37 27.25
N PRO A 553 3.89 24.41 28.03
CA PRO A 553 3.94 24.34 29.50
C PRO A 553 3.07 23.21 30.07
N GLU A 554 1.93 22.95 29.44
CA GLU A 554 0.98 21.91 29.83
C GLU A 554 1.61 20.52 29.71
N VAL A 555 2.33 20.26 28.62
CA VAL A 555 3.02 18.99 28.36
C VAL A 555 4.17 18.79 29.34
N LYS A 556 4.94 19.86 29.61
CA LYS A 556 6.03 19.84 30.61
C LYS A 556 5.55 19.58 32.03
N ALA A 557 4.33 20.01 32.37
CA ALA A 557 3.73 19.71 33.67
C ALA A 557 3.09 18.31 33.70
N GLY A 558 2.37 17.93 32.64
CA GLY A 558 1.58 16.71 32.57
C GLY A 558 2.43 15.44 32.47
N MET A 559 3.47 15.43 31.63
CA MET A 559 4.28 14.22 31.42
C MET A 559 5.01 13.75 32.69
N PRO A 560 5.69 14.61 33.47
CA PRO A 560 6.28 14.20 34.75
C PRO A 560 5.26 13.65 35.76
N SER A 561 4.01 14.14 35.73
CA SER A 561 2.94 13.62 36.61
C SER A 561 2.59 12.15 36.32
N LEU A 562 2.89 11.67 35.11
CA LEU A 562 2.74 10.27 34.71
C LEU A 562 4.02 9.44 34.88
N GLY A 563 5.10 10.04 35.42
CA GLY A 563 6.39 9.37 35.63
C GLY A 563 7.36 9.44 34.46
N PHE A 564 7.07 10.23 33.42
CA PHE A 564 8.01 10.44 32.32
C PHE A 564 9.17 11.35 32.74
N THR A 565 10.34 11.05 32.20
CA THR A 565 11.55 11.88 32.32
C THR A 565 12.21 12.01 30.96
N ALA A 566 12.76 13.18 30.66
CA ALA A 566 13.57 13.44 29.48
C ALA A 566 14.36 14.74 29.68
N PRO A 567 15.44 15.00 28.91
CA PRO A 567 16.22 16.23 29.03
C PRO A 567 15.44 17.54 28.79
N TYR A 568 14.29 17.47 28.10
CA TYR A 568 13.48 18.63 27.73
C TYR A 568 12.26 18.87 28.64
N LEU A 569 11.96 17.92 29.54
CA LEU A 569 10.83 17.97 30.47
C LEU A 569 11.14 18.80 31.72
#